data_AF-A0A6N2YSH2-F1
#
_entry.id   AF-A0A6N2YSH2-F1
#
_cell.length_a   1.000
_cell.length_b   1.000
_cell.length_c   1.000
_cell.angle_alpha   90.00
_cell.angle_beta   90.00
_cell.angle_gamma   90.00
#
_symmetry.space_group_name_H-M   'P 1'
#
loop_
_entity.id
_entity.type
_entity.pdbx_description
1 polymer ?
#
loop_
_entity_poly.entity_id
_entity_poly.type
_entity_poly.pdbx_seq_one_letter_code
_entity_poly.pdbx_strand_id
1 'polypeptide(L)'
;MNAEKRRKKRLRNLVCIVYCSLQLLIVLALFQGMGSLLHKLVPAGIDLSQIEGKIVAVDDEQENTETIDENKLIVCLDAGHGGKDNGSDYRLRYEKNDNLKITQAVAAYLADKEDVQVIMTRSDDTFLSLEERTTFANQNNADYFVSLHRNTGEGNGVETWIRSDADDKTQALAKNIMDNLDAAGISRNRGVKKGTQKSESKDYYVNLHTNMPACIVELGFMNSPTDNQLFDANVENYAKAIGDAVLKTYEAYGKDGADATESVEDVPGTEEQISTETGEGTTGQVLQNTQIENVSSLDATSHDWGLGSHTDDENRPLDAVNAQETYGKYNVYFIGDDTKDIYLTFDEGYEYGQTESILNTLKEKGVSATFFVTEPYAKDNPDLVRRMIDEGHVLGNHSVTHPSAGMPSLSLDKQENEVTENHAYIKENFGYDMYLFRYPTGRFSEQSLALLNNCNYKSIFWSFAYLDYDVNNQPDHASSLQKMKDKLHPGAIYLLHAESETNAAVLGDFIDAVRAAGYGFKNF
;
A
#
# COMPACT_ATOMS: atom_id res chain seq x y z
N MET A 1 33.32 40.31 -56.52
CA MET A 1 32.33 39.33 -56.03
C MET A 1 32.81 38.65 -54.75
N ASN A 2 32.38 38.97 -53.53
CA ASN A 2 31.75 40.17 -52.99
C ASN A 2 31.98 40.12 -51.47
N ALA A 3 32.92 40.90 -50.94
CA ALA A 3 33.05 41.17 -49.50
C ALA A 3 31.71 41.61 -48.90
N GLU A 4 30.89 42.29 -49.72
CA GLU A 4 29.52 42.68 -49.44
C GLU A 4 28.57 41.50 -49.18
N LYS A 5 28.71 40.36 -49.88
CA LYS A 5 27.90 39.14 -49.64
C LYS A 5 28.26 38.51 -48.29
N ARG A 6 29.55 38.47 -47.93
CA ARG A 6 30.01 37.97 -46.63
C ARG A 6 29.55 38.87 -45.48
N ARG A 7 29.58 40.19 -45.67
CA ARG A 7 29.04 41.18 -44.71
C ARG A 7 27.54 41.02 -44.53
N LYS A 8 26.76 40.88 -45.62
CA LYS A 8 25.30 40.63 -45.55
C LYS A 8 24.96 39.31 -44.86
N LYS A 9 25.72 38.23 -45.09
CA LYS A 9 25.52 36.94 -44.40
C LYS A 9 25.83 37.04 -42.90
N ARG A 10 26.92 37.71 -42.51
CA ARG A 10 27.25 37.94 -41.09
C ARG A 10 26.20 38.80 -40.40
N LEU A 11 25.71 39.86 -41.05
CA LEU A 11 24.66 40.71 -40.51
C LEU A 11 23.35 39.93 -40.35
N ARG A 12 22.97 39.09 -41.32
CA ARG A 12 21.77 38.26 -41.24
C ARG A 12 21.84 37.23 -40.12
N ASN A 13 22.99 36.58 -39.94
CA ASN A 13 23.20 35.65 -38.83
C ASN A 13 23.15 36.36 -37.48
N LEU A 14 23.72 37.56 -37.38
CA LEU A 14 23.68 38.35 -36.15
C LEU A 14 22.24 38.76 -35.81
N VAL A 15 21.45 39.19 -36.81
CA VAL A 15 20.03 39.52 -36.62
C VAL A 15 19.23 38.29 -36.18
N CYS A 16 19.47 37.11 -36.75
CA CYS A 16 18.82 35.87 -36.31
C CYS A 16 19.18 35.51 -34.86
N ILE A 17 20.46 35.62 -34.47
CA ILE A 17 20.89 35.34 -33.10
C ILE A 17 20.21 36.31 -32.13
N VAL A 18 20.24 37.61 -32.42
CA VAL A 18 19.60 38.62 -31.57
C VAL A 18 18.08 38.38 -31.48
N TYR A 19 17.43 38.01 -32.58
CA TYR A 19 16.00 37.69 -32.60
C TYR A 19 15.66 36.45 -31.77
N CYS A 20 16.43 35.36 -31.90
CA CYS A 20 16.25 34.16 -31.10
C CYS A 20 16.52 34.41 -29.61
N SER A 21 17.54 35.22 -29.29
CA SER A 21 17.83 35.61 -27.91
C SER A 21 16.71 36.49 -27.32
N LEU A 22 16.12 37.41 -28.10
CA LEU A 22 14.95 38.19 -27.66
C LEU A 22 13.71 37.31 -27.43
N GLN A 23 13.44 36.37 -28.34
CA GLN A 23 12.35 35.40 -28.18
C GLN A 23 12.52 34.56 -26.92
N LEU A 24 13.73 34.06 -26.66
CA LEU A 24 14.04 33.31 -25.44
C LEU A 24 13.85 34.17 -24.18
N LEU A 25 14.28 35.43 -24.20
CA LEU A 25 14.07 36.36 -23.07
C LEU A 25 12.58 36.67 -22.85
N ILE A 26 11.78 36.77 -23.92
CA ILE A 26 10.32 36.95 -23.81
C ILE A 26 9.66 35.69 -23.22
N VAL A 27 10.06 34.49 -23.66
CA VAL A 27 9.56 33.24 -23.09
C VAL A 27 9.95 33.12 -21.62
N LEU A 28 11.19 33.45 -21.25
CA LEU A 28 11.65 33.47 -19.86
C LEU A 28 10.90 34.52 -19.02
N ALA A 29 10.63 35.71 -19.56
CA ALA A 29 9.83 36.73 -18.89
C ALA A 29 8.35 36.33 -18.74
N LEU A 30 7.79 35.60 -19.71
CA LEU A 30 6.45 35.02 -19.63
C LEU A 30 6.40 33.88 -18.61
N PHE A 31 7.43 33.04 -18.50
CA PHE A 31 7.56 32.02 -17.47
C PHE A 31 7.69 32.63 -16.06
N GLN A 32 8.50 33.69 -15.91
CA GLN A 32 8.62 34.44 -14.65
C GLN A 32 7.32 35.18 -14.30
N GLY A 33 6.64 35.75 -15.30
CA GLY A 33 5.35 36.41 -15.16
C GLY A 33 4.22 35.44 -14.77
N MET A 34 4.18 34.26 -15.39
CA MET A 34 3.27 33.17 -15.04
C MET A 34 3.54 32.66 -13.62
N GLY A 35 4.81 32.50 -13.22
CA GLY A 35 5.17 32.16 -11.85
C GLY A 35 4.65 33.18 -10.83
N SER A 36 4.77 34.48 -11.11
CA SER A 36 4.25 35.55 -10.24
C SER A 36 2.72 35.64 -10.18
N LEU A 37 2.03 35.19 -11.24
CA LEU A 37 0.57 35.16 -11.30
C LEU A 37 0.01 33.90 -10.63
N LEU A 38 0.70 32.76 -10.76
CA LEU A 38 0.43 31.53 -10.02
C LEU A 38 0.62 31.73 -8.52
N HIS A 39 1.66 32.46 -8.10
CA HIS A 39 1.91 32.75 -6.67
C HIS A 39 0.84 33.65 -6.02
N LYS A 40 0.01 34.34 -6.82
CA LYS A 40 -1.11 35.16 -6.36
C LYS A 40 -2.47 34.45 -6.38
N LEU A 41 -2.54 33.24 -6.95
CA LEU A 41 -3.75 32.42 -7.06
C LEU A 41 -3.72 31.17 -6.17
N VAL A 42 -2.61 30.93 -5.47
CA VAL A 42 -2.52 29.99 -4.36
C VAL A 42 -2.95 30.75 -3.10
N PRO A 43 -3.97 30.30 -2.34
CA PRO A 43 -4.25 30.88 -1.03
C PRO A 43 -2.95 30.79 -0.23
N ALA A 44 -2.53 31.90 0.38
CA ALA A 44 -1.35 31.92 1.23
C ALA A 44 -1.45 30.73 2.20
N GLY A 45 -0.53 29.77 2.06
CA GLY A 45 -0.33 28.75 3.08
C GLY A 45 -0.13 29.45 4.41
N ILE A 46 -0.68 28.88 5.47
CA ILE A 46 -0.46 29.37 6.83
C ILE A 46 1.06 29.46 7.02
N ASP A 47 1.55 30.64 7.38
CA ASP A 47 2.97 30.88 7.61
C ASP A 47 3.38 30.22 8.92
N LEU A 48 3.78 28.94 8.83
CA LEU A 48 4.18 28.12 9.97
C LEU A 48 5.46 28.62 10.65
N SER A 49 6.21 29.53 10.03
CA SER A 49 7.40 30.16 10.63
C SER A 49 7.05 31.01 11.87
N GLN A 50 5.77 31.35 12.06
CA GLN A 50 5.28 32.03 13.27
C GLN A 50 4.99 31.07 14.44
N ILE A 51 5.10 29.75 14.23
CA ILE A 51 4.78 28.69 15.21
C ILE A 51 6.03 27.82 15.52
N GLU A 52 7.22 28.27 15.08
CA GLU A 52 8.50 27.66 15.46
C GLU A 52 8.63 27.60 16.99
N GLY A 53 8.72 26.39 17.52
CA GLY A 53 8.87 26.09 18.95
C GLY A 53 7.59 25.67 19.71
N LYS A 54 6.53 25.29 18.98
CA LYS A 54 5.32 24.68 19.58
C LYS A 54 4.80 23.44 18.85
N ILE A 55 5.37 23.14 17.69
CA ILE A 55 5.01 21.99 16.85
C ILE A 55 6.27 21.13 16.71
N VAL A 56 6.23 19.95 17.31
CA VAL A 56 7.24 18.92 17.06
C VAL A 56 6.76 18.11 15.85
N ALA A 57 7.53 18.15 14.76
CA ALA A 57 7.33 17.34 13.57
C ALA A 57 8.55 16.46 13.32
N VAL A 58 8.37 15.37 12.58
CA VAL A 58 9.48 14.52 12.12
C VAL A 58 10.26 15.29 11.06
N ASP A 59 11.33 15.98 11.45
CA ASP A 59 12.31 16.53 10.52
C ASP A 59 13.60 15.70 10.58
N ASP A 60 14.04 15.26 9.40
CA ASP A 60 15.38 14.76 9.13
C ASP A 60 16.40 15.88 9.43
N GLU A 61 17.37 15.59 10.30
CA GLU A 61 18.63 16.34 10.53
C GLU A 61 18.76 17.40 11.65
N GLN A 62 17.85 17.56 12.63
CA GLN A 62 18.21 18.32 13.84
C GLN A 62 17.78 17.62 15.14
N GLU A 63 18.70 17.59 16.12
CA GLU A 63 18.39 17.35 17.53
C GLU A 63 17.36 18.40 17.99
N ASN A 64 16.07 18.11 17.77
CA ASN A 64 15.01 19.02 18.17
C ASN A 64 14.87 18.92 19.70
N THR A 65 15.39 19.94 20.37
CA THR A 65 15.56 20.02 21.83
C THR A 65 14.32 20.55 22.55
N GLU A 66 13.15 20.49 21.91
CA GLU A 66 11.89 20.77 22.59
C GLU A 66 11.42 19.53 23.34
N THR A 67 11.80 19.47 24.61
CA THR A 67 11.33 18.45 25.55
C THR A 67 9.82 18.53 25.65
N ILE A 68 9.14 17.43 25.30
CA ILE A 68 7.71 17.26 25.52
C ILE A 68 7.35 17.59 26.96
N ASP A 69 6.40 18.51 27.15
CA ASP A 69 5.88 18.84 28.47
C ASP A 69 4.75 17.85 28.81
N GLU A 70 5.09 16.81 29.56
CA GLU A 70 4.14 15.78 30.00
C GLU A 70 3.00 16.34 30.87
N ASN A 71 3.08 17.59 31.34
CA ASN A 71 1.99 18.25 32.07
C ASN A 71 0.90 18.81 31.14
N LYS A 72 1.18 18.94 29.84
CA LYS A 72 0.24 19.42 28.83
C LYS A 72 -0.54 18.27 28.21
N LEU A 73 -1.66 18.64 27.58
CA LEU A 73 -2.40 17.77 26.67
C LEU A 73 -1.60 17.62 25.37
N ILE A 74 -1.12 16.42 25.05
CA ILE A 74 -0.34 16.16 23.83
C ILE A 74 -1.29 15.63 22.75
N VAL A 75 -1.51 16.40 21.69
CA VAL A 75 -2.36 15.99 20.56
C VAL A 75 -1.48 15.67 19.37
N CYS A 76 -1.50 14.40 18.94
CA CYS A 76 -0.89 13.98 17.69
C CYS A 76 -1.87 14.20 16.53
N LEU A 77 -1.48 15.07 15.61
CA LEU A 77 -2.23 15.35 14.39
C LEU A 77 -1.51 14.69 13.21
N ASP A 78 -2.21 13.78 12.56
CA ASP A 78 -1.70 13.06 11.41
C ASP A 78 -2.26 13.65 10.11
N ALA A 79 -1.38 14.18 9.26
CA ALA A 79 -1.73 14.55 7.90
C ALA A 79 -1.62 13.30 7.02
N GLY A 80 -2.73 12.61 6.79
CA GLY A 80 -2.77 11.37 6.00
C GLY A 80 -2.05 11.51 4.65
N HIS A 81 -1.43 10.44 4.17
CA HIS A 81 -0.59 10.40 2.95
C HIS A 81 0.62 11.36 3.02
N GLY A 82 1.33 11.60 1.91
CA GLY A 82 2.50 12.50 1.85
C GLY A 82 3.61 11.98 0.94
N GLY A 83 4.43 12.88 0.38
CA GLY A 83 5.57 12.53 -0.47
C GLY A 83 5.15 11.68 -1.68
N LYS A 84 5.65 10.44 -1.73
CA LYS A 84 5.33 9.47 -2.80
C LYS A 84 3.89 8.96 -2.77
N ASP A 85 3.19 9.11 -1.64
CA ASP A 85 1.80 8.69 -1.48
C ASP A 85 0.88 9.90 -1.66
N ASN A 86 0.17 9.95 -2.79
CA ASN A 86 -0.77 11.04 -3.10
C ASN A 86 -2.10 10.91 -2.36
N GLY A 87 -2.38 9.74 -1.76
CA GLY A 87 -3.73 9.30 -1.45
C GLY A 87 -4.60 9.29 -2.70
N SER A 88 -5.88 9.60 -2.52
CA SER A 88 -6.82 9.76 -3.62
C SER A 88 -6.45 10.93 -4.53
N ASP A 89 -6.69 10.78 -5.83
CA ASP A 89 -6.50 11.84 -6.82
C ASP A 89 -7.80 12.13 -7.59
N TYR A 90 -8.11 13.42 -7.74
CA TYR A 90 -9.24 13.84 -8.57
C TYR A 90 -8.94 15.16 -9.26
N ARG A 91 -8.80 15.12 -10.59
CA ARG A 91 -8.58 16.31 -11.44
C ARG A 91 -7.39 17.18 -10.97
N LEU A 92 -6.24 16.55 -10.70
CA LEU A 92 -5.01 17.20 -10.21
C LEU A 92 -5.10 17.79 -8.78
N ARG A 93 -6.18 17.51 -8.05
CA ARG A 93 -6.26 17.68 -6.59
C ARG A 93 -5.81 16.37 -5.95
N TYR A 94 -4.84 16.44 -5.05
CA TYR A 94 -4.29 15.28 -4.34
C TYR A 94 -4.73 15.31 -2.89
N GLU A 95 -5.16 14.16 -2.36
CA GLU A 95 -5.61 14.01 -0.99
C GLU A 95 -4.54 14.47 0.01
N LYS A 96 -3.27 14.06 -0.21
CA LYS A 96 -2.15 14.45 0.66
C LYS A 96 -2.02 15.96 0.89
N ASN A 97 -2.41 16.78 -0.09
CA ASN A 97 -2.31 18.25 -0.01
C ASN A 97 -3.47 18.82 0.81
N ASP A 98 -4.68 18.30 0.62
CA ASP A 98 -5.84 18.68 1.43
C ASP A 98 -5.64 18.27 2.89
N ASN A 99 -5.17 17.05 3.11
CA ASN A 99 -4.88 16.51 4.44
C ASN A 99 -3.86 17.40 5.15
N LEU A 100 -2.72 17.71 4.51
CA LEU A 100 -1.72 18.61 5.08
C LEU A 100 -2.32 19.99 5.43
N LYS A 101 -3.09 20.57 4.50
CA LYS A 101 -3.71 21.90 4.68
C LYS A 101 -4.63 21.95 5.90
N ILE A 102 -5.51 20.97 6.08
CA ILE A 102 -6.41 20.95 7.25
C ILE A 102 -5.67 20.58 8.54
N THR A 103 -4.70 19.66 8.51
CA THR A 103 -3.90 19.30 9.69
C THR A 103 -3.12 20.49 10.21
N GLN A 104 -2.48 21.27 9.33
CA GLN A 104 -1.79 22.51 9.71
C GLN A 104 -2.74 23.54 10.33
N ALA A 105 -3.96 23.66 9.81
CA ALA A 105 -4.96 24.56 10.38
C ALA A 105 -5.44 24.11 11.77
N VAL A 106 -5.64 22.80 11.99
CA VAL A 106 -5.96 22.24 13.32
C VAL A 106 -4.80 22.46 14.28
N ALA A 107 -3.58 22.22 13.83
CA ALA A 107 -2.36 22.44 14.62
C ALA A 107 -2.25 23.89 15.08
N ALA A 108 -2.42 24.85 14.17
CA ALA A 108 -2.41 26.28 14.50
C ALA A 108 -3.49 26.66 15.51
N TYR A 109 -4.70 26.09 15.40
CA TYR A 109 -5.79 26.36 16.34
C TYR A 109 -5.49 25.82 17.75
N LEU A 110 -4.92 24.62 17.86
CA LEU A 110 -4.59 23.98 19.13
C LEU A 110 -3.34 24.58 19.79
N ALA A 111 -2.34 24.99 19.01
CA ALA A 111 -1.10 25.60 19.53
C ALA A 111 -1.31 26.97 20.22
N ASP A 112 -2.46 27.61 19.98
CA ASP A 112 -2.91 28.82 20.68
C ASP A 112 -3.36 28.55 22.14
N LYS A 113 -3.57 27.28 22.52
CA LYS A 113 -4.00 26.91 23.87
C LYS A 113 -2.78 26.69 24.77
N GLU A 114 -2.78 27.34 25.94
CA GLU A 114 -1.63 27.30 26.85
C GLU A 114 -1.30 25.88 27.34
N ASP A 115 -2.34 25.07 27.58
CA ASP A 115 -2.26 23.72 28.14
C ASP A 115 -2.21 22.60 27.09
N VAL A 116 -1.99 22.93 25.81
CA VAL A 116 -1.90 21.96 24.71
C VAL A 116 -0.54 22.00 24.06
N GLN A 117 -0.01 20.82 23.79
CA GLN A 117 1.14 20.61 22.93
C GLN A 117 0.70 19.83 21.69
N VAL A 118 1.03 20.34 20.51
CA VAL A 118 0.70 19.67 19.24
C VAL A 118 1.95 19.01 18.71
N ILE A 119 1.82 17.75 18.33
CA ILE A 119 2.84 17.05 17.54
C ILE A 119 2.22 16.64 16.21
N MET A 120 2.96 16.80 15.12
CA MET A 120 2.47 16.47 13.79
C MET A 120 3.30 15.33 13.22
N THR A 121 2.66 14.32 12.64
CA THR A 121 3.41 13.25 11.97
C THR A 121 4.29 13.85 10.88
N ARG A 122 3.74 14.72 10.03
CA ARG A 122 4.49 15.54 9.07
C ARG A 122 3.99 17.00 9.04
N SER A 123 4.90 17.93 8.83
CA SER A 123 4.64 19.37 8.65
C SER A 123 4.69 19.80 7.18
N ASP A 124 5.23 18.97 6.29
CA ASP A 124 5.40 19.20 4.86
C ASP A 124 4.97 17.99 4.00
N ASP A 125 5.37 17.96 2.72
CA ASP A 125 5.07 16.87 1.78
C ASP A 125 6.01 15.66 1.94
N THR A 126 6.39 15.32 3.17
CA THR A 126 7.16 14.12 3.48
C THR A 126 6.27 12.88 3.50
N PHE A 127 6.79 11.77 2.97
CA PHE A 127 6.14 10.47 3.09
C PHE A 127 6.47 9.87 4.45
N LEU A 128 5.44 9.47 5.20
CA LEU A 128 5.56 8.63 6.38
C LEU A 128 4.70 7.40 6.23
N SER A 129 5.27 6.24 6.53
CA SER A 129 4.57 4.99 6.70
C SER A 129 3.54 5.08 7.83
N LEU A 130 2.57 4.16 7.83
CA LEU A 130 1.58 4.08 8.91
C LEU A 130 2.24 3.78 10.26
N GLU A 131 3.32 2.99 10.25
CA GLU A 131 4.12 2.71 11.45
C GLU A 131 4.83 3.96 11.95
N GLU A 132 5.54 4.71 11.10
CA GLU A 132 6.21 5.94 11.52
C GLU A 132 5.23 6.94 12.15
N ARG A 133 3.99 7.03 11.62
CA ARG A 133 2.93 7.86 12.20
C ARG A 133 2.53 7.41 13.60
N THR A 134 2.26 6.12 13.78
CA THR A 134 1.83 5.59 15.10
C THR A 134 2.97 5.55 16.10
N THR A 135 4.18 5.20 15.65
CA THR A 135 5.40 5.19 16.46
C THR A 135 5.73 6.59 16.94
N PHE A 136 5.64 7.59 16.05
CA PHE A 136 5.79 8.99 16.44
C PHE A 136 4.78 9.39 17.51
N ALA A 137 3.48 9.06 17.34
CA ALA A 137 2.46 9.37 18.34
C ALA A 137 2.72 8.67 19.69
N ASN A 138 3.09 7.39 19.65
CA ASN A 138 3.31 6.55 20.82
C ASN A 138 4.58 6.95 21.58
N GLN A 139 5.70 7.17 20.90
CA GLN A 139 6.99 7.55 21.50
C GLN A 139 6.90 8.92 22.17
N ASN A 140 6.07 9.81 21.64
CA ASN A 140 5.82 11.12 22.18
C ASN A 140 4.66 11.15 23.20
N ASN A 141 4.17 9.98 23.63
CA ASN A 141 3.11 9.83 24.64
C ASN A 141 1.89 10.72 24.36
N ALA A 142 1.43 10.76 23.11
CA ALA A 142 0.25 11.54 22.76
C ALA A 142 -0.98 11.09 23.58
N ASP A 143 -1.79 12.05 24.02
CA ASP A 143 -3.05 11.79 24.72
C ASP A 143 -4.21 11.54 23.74
N TYR A 144 -4.11 12.04 22.50
CA TYR A 144 -5.06 11.81 21.41
C TYR A 144 -4.34 11.72 20.07
N PHE A 145 -4.85 10.89 19.17
CA PHE A 145 -4.41 10.80 17.79
C PHE A 145 -5.56 11.09 16.82
N VAL A 146 -5.38 12.07 15.95
CA VAL A 146 -6.39 12.45 14.96
C VAL A 146 -5.75 12.46 13.57
N SER A 147 -6.16 11.51 12.74
CA SER A 147 -5.72 11.44 11.34
C SER A 147 -6.75 12.03 10.40
N LEU A 148 -6.32 12.98 9.57
CA LEU A 148 -7.20 13.75 8.69
C LEU A 148 -7.03 13.29 7.24
N HIS A 149 -8.15 12.94 6.62
CA HIS A 149 -8.25 12.32 5.29
C HIS A 149 -9.34 12.95 4.42
N ARG A 150 -9.35 12.58 3.13
CA ARG A 150 -10.43 12.90 2.18
C ARG A 150 -10.84 11.63 1.42
N ASN A 151 -12.12 11.31 1.52
CA ASN A 151 -12.72 10.17 0.81
C ASN A 151 -12.69 10.31 -0.72
N THR A 152 -12.82 9.17 -1.42
CA THR A 152 -13.19 9.10 -2.85
C THR A 152 -14.14 7.92 -3.07
N GLY A 153 -15.05 8.02 -4.03
CA GLY A 153 -15.97 6.94 -4.38
C GLY A 153 -17.41 7.40 -4.47
N GLU A 154 -18.38 6.52 -4.23
CA GLU A 154 -19.79 6.89 -4.31
C GLU A 154 -20.25 7.65 -3.06
N GLY A 155 -20.62 8.91 -3.22
CA GLY A 155 -21.32 9.69 -2.21
C GLY A 155 -20.72 11.08 -1.95
N ASN A 156 -21.18 11.67 -0.84
CA ASN A 156 -20.71 12.93 -0.29
C ASN A 156 -20.92 12.94 1.24
N GLY A 157 -20.23 13.84 1.92
CA GLY A 157 -20.32 14.03 3.37
C GLY A 157 -19.11 13.53 4.14
N VAL A 158 -19.11 13.86 5.43
CA VAL A 158 -18.02 13.60 6.38
C VAL A 158 -18.37 12.43 7.28
N GLU A 159 -17.41 11.58 7.57
CA GLU A 159 -17.50 10.49 8.54
C GLU A 159 -16.23 10.41 9.38
N THR A 160 -16.34 9.81 10.56
CA THR A 160 -15.17 9.38 11.33
C THR A 160 -15.13 7.87 11.41
N TRP A 161 -13.92 7.32 11.44
CA TRP A 161 -13.66 5.90 11.64
C TRP A 161 -12.89 5.71 12.94
N ILE A 162 -13.40 4.83 13.80
CA ILE A 162 -12.77 4.42 15.06
C ILE A 162 -12.65 2.92 15.12
N ARG A 163 -11.90 2.43 16.11
CA ARG A 163 -11.73 1.02 16.37
C ARG A 163 -13.08 0.30 16.60
N SER A 164 -13.15 -0.97 16.24
CA SER A 164 -14.37 -1.79 16.26
C SER A 164 -14.84 -2.04 17.68
N ASP A 165 -13.89 -2.23 18.57
CA ASP A 165 -14.01 -2.35 20.02
C ASP A 165 -13.64 -1.03 20.75
N ALA A 166 -13.70 0.12 20.06
CA ALA A 166 -13.36 1.42 20.63
C ALA A 166 -14.06 1.65 21.97
N ASP A 167 -13.28 2.07 22.96
CA ASP A 167 -13.76 2.41 24.30
C ASP A 167 -14.64 3.68 24.30
N ASP A 168 -15.23 4.00 25.45
CA ASP A 168 -16.14 5.14 25.58
C ASP A 168 -15.44 6.47 25.28
N LYS A 169 -14.15 6.59 25.59
CA LYS A 169 -13.34 7.78 25.37
C LYS A 169 -13.11 8.03 23.88
N THR A 170 -12.75 6.99 23.13
CA THR A 170 -12.58 7.02 21.67
C THR A 170 -13.90 7.25 20.96
N GLN A 171 -14.99 6.63 21.43
CA GLN A 171 -16.33 6.91 20.93
C GLN A 171 -16.75 8.37 21.17
N ALA A 172 -16.43 8.93 22.34
CA ALA A 172 -16.71 10.32 22.67
C ALA A 172 -15.90 11.29 21.79
N LEU A 173 -14.61 11.02 21.55
CA LEU A 173 -13.76 11.78 20.63
C LEU A 173 -14.40 11.90 19.25
N ALA A 174 -14.68 10.76 18.63
CA ALA A 174 -15.21 10.71 17.27
C ALA A 174 -16.61 11.32 17.16
N LYS A 175 -17.45 11.13 18.19
CA LYS A 175 -18.78 11.75 18.23
C LYS A 175 -18.68 13.28 18.37
N ASN A 176 -17.82 13.78 19.26
CA ASN A 176 -17.62 15.21 19.42
C ASN A 176 -17.10 15.86 18.13
N ILE A 177 -16.21 15.18 17.40
CA ILE A 177 -15.71 15.64 16.09
C ILE A 177 -16.88 15.72 15.09
N MET A 178 -17.70 14.67 14.96
CA MET A 178 -18.83 14.68 14.04
C MET A 178 -19.89 15.73 14.39
N ASP A 179 -20.22 15.89 15.67
CA ASP A 179 -21.20 16.90 16.13
C ASP A 179 -20.70 18.33 15.83
N ASN A 180 -19.41 18.62 16.08
CA ASN A 180 -18.84 19.94 15.83
C ASN A 180 -18.68 20.23 14.34
N LEU A 181 -18.30 19.24 13.53
CA LEU A 181 -18.21 19.40 12.07
C LEU A 181 -19.59 19.62 11.43
N ASP A 182 -20.64 18.95 11.94
CA ASP A 182 -22.03 19.21 11.54
C ASP A 182 -22.44 20.66 11.82
N ALA A 183 -22.14 21.16 13.03
CA ALA A 183 -22.39 22.56 13.38
C ALA A 183 -21.57 23.56 12.56
N ALA A 184 -20.38 23.15 12.07
CA ALA A 184 -19.52 23.96 11.20
C ALA A 184 -19.96 23.95 9.72
N GLY A 185 -21.04 23.23 9.36
CA GLY A 185 -21.64 23.29 8.03
C GLY A 185 -21.00 22.36 6.99
N ILE A 186 -20.75 21.10 7.35
CA ILE A 186 -20.43 20.04 6.38
C ILE A 186 -21.63 19.73 5.47
N SER A 187 -21.37 19.15 4.29
CA SER A 187 -22.43 18.83 3.33
C SER A 187 -23.42 17.79 3.84
N ARG A 188 -22.93 16.81 4.61
CA ARG A 188 -23.69 15.71 5.19
C ARG A 188 -22.88 15.07 6.31
N ASN A 189 -23.48 14.93 7.49
CA ASN A 189 -22.95 14.09 8.56
C ASN A 189 -23.30 12.62 8.28
N ARG A 190 -22.28 11.77 8.09
CA ARG A 190 -22.43 10.32 7.85
C ARG A 190 -22.21 9.49 9.12
N GLY A 191 -21.95 10.17 10.24
CA GLY A 191 -21.80 9.61 11.57
C GLY A 191 -20.42 9.02 11.86
N VAL A 192 -20.31 8.51 13.08
CA VAL A 192 -19.18 7.70 13.52
C VAL A 192 -19.35 6.28 12.97
N LYS A 193 -18.28 5.76 12.39
CA LYS A 193 -18.17 4.40 11.87
C LYS A 193 -17.16 3.64 12.69
N LYS A 194 -17.39 2.35 12.84
CA LYS A 194 -16.51 1.41 13.52
C LYS A 194 -15.85 0.52 12.49
N GLY A 195 -14.60 0.18 12.72
CA GLY A 195 -13.88 -0.69 11.81
C GLY A 195 -13.29 0.05 10.61
N THR A 196 -13.57 -0.49 9.43
CA THR A 196 -13.16 0.03 8.13
C THR A 196 -14.37 0.05 7.21
N GLN A 197 -14.27 0.78 6.09
CA GLN A 197 -15.32 0.81 5.06
C GLN A 197 -15.83 -0.56 4.61
N LYS A 198 -14.99 -1.60 4.73
CA LYS A 198 -15.30 -2.96 4.28
C LYS A 198 -15.68 -3.92 5.43
N SER A 199 -15.52 -3.52 6.68
CA SER A 199 -15.69 -4.42 7.82
C SER A 199 -15.85 -3.66 9.14
N GLU A 200 -16.96 -3.91 9.84
CA GLU A 200 -17.20 -3.36 11.19
C GLU A 200 -16.32 -4.01 12.27
N SER A 201 -15.67 -5.15 11.97
CA SER A 201 -14.82 -5.92 12.90
C SER A 201 -13.32 -5.87 12.56
N LYS A 202 -12.88 -4.94 11.72
CA LYS A 202 -11.47 -4.74 11.34
C LYS A 202 -11.21 -3.25 11.33
N ASP A 203 -10.04 -2.83 11.80
CA ASP A 203 -9.75 -1.43 12.08
C ASP A 203 -8.65 -0.86 11.19
N TYR A 204 -8.72 0.44 10.90
CA TYR A 204 -7.62 1.12 10.22
C TYR A 204 -6.36 1.11 11.08
N TYR A 205 -5.19 0.92 10.45
CA TYR A 205 -3.90 0.73 11.14
C TYR A 205 -3.64 1.77 12.22
N VAL A 206 -3.80 3.06 11.88
CA VAL A 206 -3.52 4.15 12.82
C VAL A 206 -4.47 4.17 14.02
N ASN A 207 -5.70 3.67 13.88
CA ASN A 207 -6.64 3.51 15.00
C ASN A 207 -6.34 2.27 15.86
N LEU A 208 -5.65 1.28 15.30
CA LEU A 208 -5.31 0.03 15.97
C LEU A 208 -3.97 0.11 16.72
N HIS A 209 -2.98 0.78 16.14
CA HIS A 209 -1.58 0.77 16.61
C HIS A 209 -1.15 2.05 17.35
N THR A 210 -2.08 2.95 17.61
CA THR A 210 -1.88 4.03 18.57
C THR A 210 -2.34 3.59 19.96
N ASN A 211 -1.59 4.01 20.98
CA ASN A 211 -1.84 3.62 22.38
C ASN A 211 -2.81 4.57 23.10
N MET A 212 -3.40 5.52 22.37
CA MET A 212 -4.30 6.56 22.89
C MET A 212 -5.57 6.63 22.04
N PRO A 213 -6.64 7.30 22.50
CA PRO A 213 -7.87 7.46 21.73
C PRO A 213 -7.59 8.04 20.35
N ALA A 214 -8.01 7.28 19.33
CA ALA A 214 -7.64 7.53 17.94
C ALA A 214 -8.85 7.51 17.01
N CYS A 215 -8.83 8.39 16.02
CA CYS A 215 -9.81 8.35 14.93
C CYS A 215 -9.21 8.84 13.62
N ILE A 216 -9.80 8.35 12.52
CA ILE A 216 -9.66 8.91 11.18
C ILE A 216 -10.87 9.79 10.93
N VAL A 217 -10.66 10.99 10.39
CA VAL A 217 -11.70 11.92 9.97
C VAL A 217 -11.66 12.07 8.46
N GLU A 218 -12.69 11.59 7.79
CA GLU A 218 -12.86 11.70 6.34
C GLU A 218 -13.63 12.98 6.01
N LEU A 219 -12.91 14.04 5.62
CA LEU A 219 -13.45 15.41 5.48
C LEU A 219 -14.16 15.67 4.14
N GLY A 220 -14.93 14.69 3.66
CA GLY A 220 -15.71 14.78 2.44
C GLY A 220 -15.01 14.20 1.21
N PHE A 221 -15.80 13.92 0.17
CA PHE A 221 -15.38 13.17 -1.00
C PHE A 221 -14.71 14.07 -2.04
N MET A 222 -13.50 13.73 -2.49
CA MET A 222 -12.73 14.50 -3.47
C MET A 222 -13.37 14.55 -4.86
N ASN A 223 -14.16 13.53 -5.22
CA ASN A 223 -14.94 13.51 -6.45
C ASN A 223 -16.32 14.20 -6.31
N SER A 224 -16.65 14.77 -5.15
CA SER A 224 -17.86 15.57 -4.91
C SER A 224 -17.55 17.07 -5.05
N PRO A 225 -18.14 17.78 -6.05
CA PRO A 225 -17.96 19.23 -6.19
C PRO A 225 -18.43 20.02 -4.96
N THR A 226 -19.49 19.57 -4.29
CA THR A 226 -20.04 20.21 -3.09
C THR A 226 -19.09 20.08 -1.90
N ASP A 227 -18.51 18.89 -1.68
CA ASP A 227 -17.59 18.67 -0.56
C ASP A 227 -16.29 19.46 -0.78
N ASN A 228 -15.78 19.49 -2.00
CA ASN A 228 -14.63 20.33 -2.36
C ASN A 228 -14.88 21.82 -2.11
N GLN A 229 -16.04 22.35 -2.55
CA GLN A 229 -16.39 23.75 -2.32
C GLN A 229 -16.48 24.09 -0.82
N LEU A 230 -17.11 23.22 -0.03
CA LEU A 230 -17.28 23.44 1.40
C LEU A 230 -15.97 23.29 2.16
N PHE A 231 -15.15 22.28 1.85
CA PHE A 231 -13.82 22.11 2.42
C PHE A 231 -12.96 23.36 2.17
N ASP A 232 -12.88 23.83 0.92
CA ASP A 232 -12.03 24.98 0.58
C ASP A 232 -12.49 26.28 1.25
N ALA A 233 -13.81 26.46 1.42
CA ALA A 233 -14.39 27.65 2.04
C ALA A 233 -14.36 27.62 3.58
N ASN A 234 -14.23 26.45 4.22
CA ASN A 234 -14.42 26.27 5.66
C ASN A 234 -13.24 25.63 6.40
N VAL A 235 -12.04 25.53 5.80
CA VAL A 235 -10.86 24.92 6.44
C VAL A 235 -10.65 25.41 7.88
N GLU A 236 -10.70 26.72 8.13
CA GLU A 236 -10.52 27.29 9.48
C GLU A 236 -11.65 26.91 10.45
N ASN A 237 -12.90 26.87 9.96
CA ASN A 237 -14.06 26.46 10.77
C ASN A 237 -14.00 24.97 11.11
N TYR A 238 -13.59 24.12 10.17
CA TYR A 238 -13.39 22.68 10.39
C TYR A 238 -12.23 22.43 11.34
N ALA A 239 -11.14 23.19 11.20
CA ALA A 239 -10.01 23.11 12.10
C ALA A 239 -10.39 23.43 13.54
N LYS A 240 -11.13 24.54 13.74
CA LYS A 240 -11.70 24.91 15.04
C LYS A 240 -12.63 23.83 15.60
N ALA A 241 -13.51 23.27 14.75
CA ALA A 241 -14.46 22.24 15.15
C ALA A 241 -13.77 20.96 15.67
N ILE A 242 -12.73 20.51 14.95
CA ILE A 242 -11.92 19.34 15.34
C ILE A 242 -11.15 19.64 16.62
N GLY A 243 -10.48 20.79 16.72
CA GLY A 243 -9.73 21.16 17.93
C GLY A 243 -10.62 21.27 19.17
N ASP A 244 -11.77 21.94 19.06
CA ASP A 244 -12.74 22.02 20.17
C ASP A 244 -13.28 20.65 20.57
N ALA A 245 -13.42 19.71 19.63
CA ALA A 245 -13.87 18.36 19.93
C ALA A 245 -12.83 17.58 20.75
N VAL A 246 -11.55 17.71 20.42
CA VAL A 246 -10.44 17.12 21.19
C VAL A 246 -10.43 17.68 22.61
N LEU A 247 -10.47 19.02 22.75
CA LEU A 247 -10.48 19.69 24.06
C LEU A 247 -11.66 19.26 24.93
N LYS A 248 -12.87 19.26 24.35
CA LYS A 248 -14.09 18.80 25.04
C LYS A 248 -14.00 17.35 25.49
N THR A 249 -13.34 16.49 24.72
CA THR A 249 -13.15 15.08 25.09
C THR A 249 -12.16 14.95 26.23
N TYR A 250 -11.07 15.71 26.18
CA TYR A 250 -10.09 15.75 27.27
C TYR A 250 -10.68 16.26 28.59
N GLU A 251 -11.48 17.33 28.56
CA GLU A 251 -12.18 17.85 29.75
C GLU A 251 -13.07 16.80 30.42
N ALA A 252 -13.63 15.87 29.65
CA ALA A 252 -14.51 14.83 30.15
C ALA A 252 -13.80 13.55 30.62
N TYR A 253 -12.63 13.21 30.04
CA TYR A 253 -11.98 11.89 30.24
C TYR A 253 -10.53 11.93 30.75
N GLY A 254 -9.79 13.04 30.66
CA GLY A 254 -8.39 13.11 31.13
C GLY A 254 -7.38 12.23 30.34
N LYS A 255 -6.25 11.87 30.98
CA LYS A 255 -5.16 11.01 30.44
C LYS A 255 -5.40 9.50 30.77
N ASP A 256 -4.91 8.57 29.94
CA ASP A 256 -5.09 7.11 30.17
C ASP A 256 -4.01 6.51 31.09
N GLY A 257 -4.42 5.62 32.01
CA GLY A 257 -3.51 4.95 32.96
C GLY A 257 -4.02 4.68 34.39
N ALA A 258 -5.33 4.63 34.66
CA ALA A 258 -5.88 4.26 35.96
C ALA A 258 -6.81 3.02 35.85
N ASP A 259 -6.28 1.86 36.29
CA ASP A 259 -6.90 0.57 36.63
C ASP A 259 -7.67 -0.26 35.55
N ALA A 260 -7.14 -1.44 35.20
CA ALA A 260 -7.76 -2.76 35.46
C ALA A 260 -7.05 -3.94 34.74
N THR A 261 -6.94 -5.08 35.42
CA THR A 261 -6.26 -6.35 35.06
C THR A 261 -7.24 -7.55 34.93
N GLU A 262 -6.77 -8.63 34.26
CA GLU A 262 -7.04 -10.09 34.44
C GLU A 262 -7.85 -10.94 33.39
N SER A 263 -7.11 -11.90 32.78
CA SER A 263 -7.26 -13.38 32.53
C SER A 263 -8.57 -14.11 32.13
N VAL A 264 -8.47 -15.19 31.30
CA VAL A 264 -8.74 -16.65 31.62
C VAL A 264 -8.69 -17.62 30.38
N GLU A 265 -7.85 -18.67 30.51
CA GLU A 265 -7.86 -20.15 30.18
C GLU A 265 -8.43 -20.87 28.91
N ASP A 266 -7.68 -21.94 28.53
CA ASP A 266 -7.75 -22.99 27.47
C ASP A 266 -8.69 -24.20 27.71
N VAL A 267 -9.11 -24.94 26.65
CA VAL A 267 -9.43 -26.41 26.64
C VAL A 267 -9.25 -27.06 25.21
N PRO A 268 -8.81 -28.35 25.05
CA PRO A 268 -8.31 -28.95 23.79
C PRO A 268 -9.04 -30.20 23.18
N GLY A 269 -8.61 -30.65 21.98
CA GLY A 269 -8.72 -32.02 21.38
C GLY A 269 -9.61 -32.14 20.10
N THR A 270 -9.38 -32.96 19.04
CA THR A 270 -8.48 -34.09 18.69
C THR A 270 -8.62 -34.43 17.18
N GLU A 271 -7.59 -35.07 16.59
CA GLU A 271 -7.39 -35.49 15.19
C GLU A 271 -8.26 -36.69 14.69
N GLU A 272 -8.42 -36.86 13.37
CA GLU A 272 -8.53 -38.17 12.71
C GLU A 272 -8.07 -38.16 11.23
N GLN A 273 -7.34 -39.22 10.83
CA GLN A 273 -6.73 -39.46 9.51
C GLN A 273 -7.53 -40.44 8.65
N ILE A 274 -7.58 -40.25 7.31
CA ILE A 274 -7.90 -41.32 6.32
C ILE A 274 -7.07 -41.14 5.01
N SER A 275 -6.70 -42.27 4.41
CA SER A 275 -5.65 -42.53 3.42
C SER A 275 -6.10 -42.72 1.95
N THR A 276 -5.28 -42.19 1.03
CA THR A 276 -4.64 -42.75 -0.22
C THR A 276 -5.38 -43.18 -1.52
N GLU A 277 -4.72 -42.75 -2.62
CA GLU A 277 -4.56 -43.27 -4.02
C GLU A 277 -5.51 -42.75 -5.14
N THR A 278 -5.12 -42.56 -6.42
CA THR A 278 -3.90 -42.18 -7.20
C THR A 278 -4.38 -41.74 -8.61
N GLY A 279 -3.68 -40.83 -9.30
CA GLY A 279 -3.90 -40.54 -10.73
C GLY A 279 -2.95 -39.47 -11.32
N GLU A 280 -2.17 -39.83 -12.35
CA GLU A 280 -1.10 -39.04 -12.97
C GLU A 280 -1.60 -37.76 -13.69
N GLY A 281 -1.55 -36.65 -12.96
CA GLY A 281 -1.25 -35.30 -13.45
C GLY A 281 -0.10 -34.75 -12.59
N THR A 282 0.30 -33.48 -12.67
CA THR A 282 1.02 -32.88 -11.55
C THR A 282 0.05 -32.90 -10.37
N THR A 283 0.05 -33.99 -9.61
CA THR A 283 -0.78 -34.09 -8.41
C THR A 283 -0.26 -33.02 -7.48
N GLY A 284 -1.17 -32.18 -6.96
CA GLY A 284 -0.84 -31.29 -5.87
C GLY A 284 -0.02 -32.01 -4.80
N GLN A 285 0.83 -31.26 -4.11
CA GLN A 285 1.73 -31.81 -3.12
C GLN A 285 1.19 -31.58 -1.71
N VAL A 286 1.43 -32.52 -0.81
CA VAL A 286 1.23 -32.30 0.63
C VAL A 286 2.61 -32.14 1.26
N LEU A 287 2.91 -30.96 1.79
CA LEU A 287 4.14 -30.75 2.55
C LEU A 287 3.93 -31.16 4.01
N GLN A 288 5.04 -31.39 4.70
CA GLN A 288 5.10 -31.64 6.14
C GLN A 288 6.24 -30.79 6.68
N ASN A 289 5.97 -29.51 6.88
CA ASN A 289 6.96 -28.56 7.34
C ASN A 289 7.20 -28.76 8.84
N THR A 290 8.44 -28.53 9.28
CA THR A 290 8.75 -28.46 10.70
C THR A 290 7.94 -27.33 11.33
N GLN A 291 7.15 -27.67 12.34
CA GLN A 291 6.28 -26.72 13.01
C GLN A 291 7.10 -25.73 13.85
N ILE A 292 6.70 -24.47 13.79
CA ILE A 292 7.33 -23.37 14.51
C ILE A 292 6.49 -23.08 15.75
N GLU A 293 7.10 -23.17 16.93
CA GLU A 293 6.45 -22.91 18.21
C GLU A 293 6.24 -21.40 18.45
N ASN A 294 5.25 -21.05 19.27
CA ASN A 294 4.99 -19.67 19.71
C ASN A 294 4.84 -18.65 18.58
N VAL A 295 4.18 -19.02 17.46
CA VAL A 295 3.93 -18.14 16.31
C VAL A 295 3.35 -16.78 16.73
N SER A 296 2.44 -16.77 17.71
CA SER A 296 1.82 -15.56 18.26
C SER A 296 2.80 -14.57 18.92
N SER A 297 4.00 -15.02 19.28
CA SER A 297 5.05 -14.18 19.87
C SER A 297 6.04 -13.60 18.84
N LEU A 298 6.00 -14.09 17.59
CA LEU A 298 6.85 -13.59 16.50
C LEU A 298 6.39 -12.20 16.04
N ASP A 299 7.30 -11.46 15.41
CA ASP A 299 7.02 -10.11 14.93
C ASP A 299 5.89 -10.09 13.90
N ALA A 300 4.81 -9.39 14.23
CA ALA A 300 3.62 -9.24 13.40
C ALA A 300 3.67 -8.00 12.50
N THR A 301 4.75 -7.21 12.56
CA THR A 301 4.93 -5.99 11.76
C THR A 301 4.79 -6.30 10.28
N SER A 302 3.87 -5.61 9.60
CA SER A 302 3.62 -5.82 8.19
C SER A 302 4.67 -5.12 7.34
N HIS A 303 5.35 -5.88 6.51
CA HIS A 303 6.28 -5.42 5.48
C HIS A 303 5.61 -5.46 4.10
N ASP A 304 5.85 -4.43 3.30
CA ASP A 304 5.44 -4.37 1.90
C ASP A 304 6.56 -4.92 1.02
N TRP A 305 6.33 -6.03 0.32
CA TRP A 305 7.32 -6.58 -0.61
C TRP A 305 7.39 -5.76 -1.91
N GLY A 306 8.60 -5.37 -2.27
CA GLY A 306 8.91 -4.67 -3.50
C GLY A 306 10.41 -4.69 -3.79
N LEU A 307 10.78 -4.41 -5.03
CA LEU A 307 12.17 -4.46 -5.47
C LEU A 307 12.70 -3.05 -5.69
N GLY A 308 13.84 -2.74 -5.09
CA GLY A 308 14.63 -1.56 -5.39
C GLY A 308 15.41 -1.70 -6.71
N SER A 309 16.25 -0.72 -6.99
CA SER A 309 17.05 -0.67 -8.23
C SER A 309 18.39 -1.39 -8.15
N HIS A 310 18.85 -1.77 -6.95
CA HIS A 310 20.19 -2.33 -6.74
C HIS A 310 20.23 -3.83 -7.02
N THR A 311 21.28 -4.26 -7.73
CA THR A 311 21.54 -5.66 -8.04
C THR A 311 22.97 -6.03 -7.72
N ASP A 312 23.25 -7.32 -7.58
CA ASP A 312 24.61 -7.84 -7.59
C ASP A 312 25.19 -7.96 -9.02
N ASP A 313 26.39 -8.53 -9.13
CA ASP A 313 27.11 -8.73 -10.40
C ASP A 313 26.40 -9.70 -11.36
N GLU A 314 25.45 -10.50 -10.87
CA GLU A 314 24.65 -11.44 -11.65
C GLU A 314 23.23 -10.91 -11.94
N ASN A 315 23.01 -9.60 -11.70
CA ASN A 315 21.75 -8.90 -11.90
C ASN A 315 20.63 -9.37 -10.94
N ARG A 316 20.96 -10.09 -9.87
CA ARG A 316 19.98 -10.49 -8.85
C ARG A 316 19.65 -9.27 -7.98
N PRO A 317 18.37 -8.96 -7.73
CA PRO A 317 18.01 -7.85 -6.85
C PRO A 317 18.51 -8.09 -5.42
N LEU A 318 19.25 -7.13 -4.86
CA LEU A 318 19.81 -7.27 -3.51
C LEU A 318 18.72 -7.41 -2.45
N ASP A 319 17.57 -6.75 -2.63
CA ASP A 319 16.43 -6.88 -1.72
C ASP A 319 15.95 -8.34 -1.63
N ALA A 320 15.82 -9.02 -2.78
CA ALA A 320 15.40 -10.42 -2.86
C ALA A 320 16.44 -11.37 -2.24
N VAL A 321 17.73 -11.14 -2.49
CA VAL A 321 18.82 -11.92 -1.89
C VAL A 321 18.84 -11.76 -0.37
N ASN A 322 18.76 -10.52 0.14
CA ASN A 322 18.78 -10.24 1.57
C ASN A 322 17.54 -10.77 2.28
N ALA A 323 16.36 -10.65 1.68
CA ALA A 323 15.11 -11.21 2.21
C ALA A 323 15.17 -12.74 2.25
N GLN A 324 15.75 -13.37 1.23
CA GLN A 324 15.94 -14.81 1.21
C GLN A 324 16.85 -15.29 2.35
N GLU A 325 17.96 -14.58 2.61
CA GLU A 325 18.86 -14.88 3.72
C GLU A 325 18.16 -14.70 5.08
N THR A 326 17.37 -13.65 5.22
CA THR A 326 16.70 -13.29 6.49
C THR A 326 15.54 -14.25 6.82
N TYR A 327 14.70 -14.52 5.84
CA TYR A 327 13.40 -15.17 6.05
C TYR A 327 13.33 -16.61 5.52
N GLY A 328 14.32 -17.09 4.76
CA GLY A 328 14.29 -18.41 4.12
C GLY A 328 14.06 -19.60 5.07
N LYS A 329 14.33 -19.42 6.37
CA LYS A 329 14.00 -20.38 7.44
C LYS A 329 12.50 -20.72 7.55
N TYR A 330 11.61 -19.90 7.01
CA TYR A 330 10.15 -20.10 7.00
C TYR A 330 9.62 -20.83 5.76
N ASN A 331 10.46 -21.58 5.03
CA ASN A 331 10.08 -22.24 3.78
C ASN A 331 9.49 -21.24 2.76
N VAL A 332 10.24 -20.16 2.50
CA VAL A 332 9.83 -19.06 1.63
C VAL A 332 10.89 -18.80 0.56
N TYR A 333 10.43 -18.43 -0.64
CA TYR A 333 11.26 -17.90 -1.71
C TYR A 333 10.94 -16.45 -2.05
N PHE A 334 11.93 -15.58 -1.86
CA PHE A 334 12.00 -14.24 -2.44
C PHE A 334 12.78 -14.23 -3.76
N ILE A 335 13.70 -15.18 -3.90
CA ILE A 335 14.44 -15.53 -5.11
C ILE A 335 14.68 -17.04 -5.08
N GLY A 336 14.70 -17.69 -6.25
CA GLY A 336 14.96 -19.11 -6.36
C GLY A 336 16.45 -19.45 -6.23
N ASP A 337 16.77 -20.75 -6.32
CA ASP A 337 18.15 -21.23 -6.25
C ASP A 337 19.05 -20.56 -7.30
N ASP A 338 20.32 -20.35 -6.93
CA ASP A 338 21.37 -19.75 -7.78
C ASP A 338 21.74 -20.66 -8.96
N THR A 339 20.82 -20.74 -9.90
CA THR A 339 20.81 -21.61 -11.06
C THR A 339 20.25 -20.82 -12.23
N LYS A 340 20.66 -21.15 -13.45
CA LYS A 340 20.12 -20.51 -14.66
C LYS A 340 18.73 -21.04 -15.00
N ASP A 341 17.82 -20.99 -14.05
CA ASP A 341 16.42 -21.34 -14.21
C ASP A 341 15.54 -20.13 -13.86
N ILE A 342 14.46 -19.96 -14.61
CA ILE A 342 13.43 -18.95 -14.39
C ILE A 342 12.15 -19.64 -13.91
N TYR A 343 11.55 -19.08 -12.86
CA TYR A 343 10.24 -19.48 -12.36
C TYR A 343 9.20 -18.49 -12.91
N LEU A 344 8.35 -18.97 -13.81
CA LEU A 344 7.28 -18.17 -14.39
C LEU A 344 6.01 -18.33 -13.56
N THR A 345 5.47 -17.22 -13.07
CA THR A 345 4.30 -17.24 -12.19
C THR A 345 3.26 -16.20 -12.59
N PHE A 346 1.99 -16.53 -12.37
CA PHE A 346 0.84 -15.67 -12.67
C PHE A 346 -0.07 -15.56 -11.45
N ASP A 347 -0.54 -14.34 -11.16
CA ASP A 347 -1.55 -14.09 -10.13
C ASP A 347 -2.92 -13.96 -10.80
N GLU A 348 -3.88 -14.75 -10.31
CA GLU A 348 -5.21 -14.92 -10.90
C GLU A 348 -6.28 -14.48 -9.89
N GLY A 349 -6.51 -13.16 -9.84
CA GLY A 349 -7.54 -12.55 -9.01
C GLY A 349 -8.93 -12.54 -9.68
N TYR A 350 -8.96 -12.31 -10.98
CA TYR A 350 -10.15 -12.30 -11.83
C TYR A 350 -9.73 -12.51 -13.29
N GLU A 351 -10.63 -13.01 -14.13
CA GLU A 351 -10.34 -13.26 -15.54
C GLU A 351 -10.60 -12.03 -16.41
N TYR A 352 -9.71 -11.75 -17.36
CA TYR A 352 -9.87 -10.68 -18.36
C TYR A 352 -9.62 -11.15 -19.81
N GLY A 353 -9.85 -12.43 -20.07
CA GLY A 353 -9.84 -13.06 -21.40
C GLY A 353 -8.45 -13.46 -21.92
N GLN A 354 -7.41 -13.44 -21.08
CA GLN A 354 -6.04 -13.71 -21.55
C GLN A 354 -5.49 -15.06 -21.12
N THR A 355 -6.02 -15.66 -20.04
CA THR A 355 -5.49 -16.91 -19.48
C THR A 355 -5.48 -18.04 -20.51
N GLU A 356 -6.53 -18.16 -21.32
CA GLU A 356 -6.56 -19.15 -22.40
C GLU A 356 -5.40 -18.98 -23.40
N SER A 357 -5.10 -17.74 -23.79
CA SER A 357 -3.99 -17.45 -24.72
C SER A 357 -2.63 -17.72 -24.07
N ILE A 358 -2.50 -17.41 -22.78
CA ILE A 358 -1.30 -17.71 -21.99
C ILE A 358 -1.06 -19.23 -21.93
N LEU A 359 -2.07 -20.02 -21.54
CA LEU A 359 -1.99 -21.48 -21.51
C LEU A 359 -1.62 -22.07 -22.88
N ASN A 360 -2.26 -21.58 -23.96
CA ASN A 360 -1.94 -22.01 -25.31
C ASN A 360 -0.47 -21.74 -25.68
N THR A 361 0.05 -20.57 -25.32
CA THR A 361 1.44 -20.20 -25.56
C THR A 361 2.41 -21.07 -24.74
N LEU A 362 2.11 -21.31 -23.47
CA LEU A 362 2.90 -22.19 -22.60
C LEU A 362 2.98 -23.61 -23.15
N LYS A 363 1.84 -24.16 -23.59
CA LYS A 363 1.75 -25.46 -24.25
C LYS A 363 2.54 -25.51 -25.55
N GLU A 364 2.39 -24.51 -26.42
CA GLU A 364 3.16 -24.40 -27.67
C GLU A 364 4.67 -24.39 -27.40
N LYS A 365 5.09 -23.62 -26.39
CA LYS A 365 6.50 -23.47 -26.03
C LYS A 365 7.04 -24.63 -25.19
N GLY A 366 6.18 -25.53 -24.70
CA GLY A 366 6.56 -26.62 -23.81
C GLY A 366 7.14 -26.12 -22.49
N VAL A 367 6.52 -25.11 -21.89
CA VAL A 367 6.91 -24.51 -20.60
C VAL A 367 5.76 -24.67 -19.62
N SER A 368 6.09 -25.06 -18.38
CA SER A 368 5.14 -25.00 -17.28
C SER A 368 5.30 -23.70 -16.49
N ALA A 369 4.20 -23.19 -15.94
CA ALA A 369 4.18 -22.06 -15.02
C ALA A 369 3.48 -22.43 -13.71
N THR A 370 3.51 -21.52 -12.75
CA THR A 370 2.71 -21.57 -11.52
C THR A 370 1.61 -20.51 -11.56
N PHE A 371 0.36 -20.89 -11.33
CA PHE A 371 -0.79 -19.98 -11.30
C PHE A 371 -1.32 -19.88 -9.87
N PHE A 372 -1.23 -18.70 -9.26
CA PHE A 372 -1.75 -18.45 -7.92
C PHE A 372 -3.19 -17.97 -8.04
N VAL A 373 -4.14 -18.85 -7.72
CA VAL A 373 -5.57 -18.57 -7.86
C VAL A 373 -6.22 -18.18 -6.54
N THR A 374 -7.06 -17.15 -6.61
CA THR A 374 -8.01 -16.87 -5.52
C THR A 374 -9.20 -17.82 -5.58
N GLU A 375 -9.89 -18.03 -4.46
CA GLU A 375 -11.10 -18.86 -4.47
C GLU A 375 -12.20 -18.33 -5.42
N PRO A 376 -12.51 -17.01 -5.47
CA PRO A 376 -13.43 -16.44 -6.45
C PRO A 376 -13.03 -16.72 -7.91
N TYR A 377 -11.75 -16.57 -8.26
CA TYR A 377 -11.28 -16.90 -9.60
C TYR A 377 -11.58 -18.35 -9.97
N ALA A 378 -11.28 -19.29 -9.06
CA ALA A 378 -11.51 -20.70 -9.28
C ALA A 378 -12.99 -21.09 -9.37
N LYS A 379 -13.88 -20.35 -8.70
CA LYS A 379 -15.34 -20.49 -8.80
C LYS A 379 -15.87 -19.98 -10.14
N ASP A 380 -15.38 -18.84 -10.59
CA ASP A 380 -15.85 -18.21 -11.81
C ASP A 380 -15.27 -18.86 -13.07
N ASN A 381 -14.07 -19.46 -12.98
CA ASN A 381 -13.32 -20.00 -14.11
C ASN A 381 -12.87 -21.47 -13.94
N PRO A 382 -13.78 -22.41 -13.59
CA PRO A 382 -13.39 -23.79 -13.26
C PRO A 382 -12.77 -24.54 -14.45
N ASP A 383 -13.13 -24.20 -15.70
CA ASP A 383 -12.54 -24.83 -16.88
C ASP A 383 -11.08 -24.40 -17.09
N LEU A 384 -10.73 -23.15 -16.77
CA LEU A 384 -9.35 -22.67 -16.84
C LEU A 384 -8.50 -23.31 -15.75
N VAL A 385 -9.01 -23.40 -14.51
CA VAL A 385 -8.32 -24.10 -13.41
C VAL A 385 -8.07 -25.57 -13.75
N ARG A 386 -9.06 -26.27 -14.33
CA ARG A 386 -8.88 -27.65 -14.77
C ARG A 386 -7.82 -27.77 -15.87
N ARG A 387 -7.82 -26.85 -16.85
CA ARG A 387 -6.77 -26.81 -17.87
C ARG A 387 -5.39 -26.58 -17.29
N MET A 388 -5.24 -25.70 -16.29
CA MET A 388 -3.95 -25.51 -15.62
C MET A 388 -3.41 -26.83 -15.07
N ILE A 389 -4.25 -27.61 -14.39
CA ILE A 389 -3.88 -28.91 -13.82
C ILE A 389 -3.60 -29.94 -14.92
N ASP A 390 -4.51 -30.10 -15.89
CA ASP A 390 -4.42 -31.11 -16.95
C ASP A 390 -3.23 -30.87 -17.90
N GLU A 391 -2.83 -29.61 -18.09
CA GLU A 391 -1.69 -29.22 -18.93
C GLU A 391 -0.35 -29.24 -18.17
N GLY A 392 -0.35 -29.65 -16.89
CA GLY A 392 0.85 -29.90 -16.10
C GLY A 392 1.44 -28.67 -15.41
N HIS A 393 0.65 -27.61 -15.24
CA HIS A 393 1.03 -26.44 -14.47
C HIS A 393 0.92 -26.70 -12.95
N VAL A 394 1.52 -25.80 -12.16
CA VAL A 394 1.35 -25.81 -10.71
C VAL A 394 0.24 -24.84 -10.33
N LEU A 395 -0.71 -25.29 -9.51
CA LEU A 395 -1.75 -24.44 -8.97
C LEU A 395 -1.35 -24.01 -7.55
N GLY A 396 -1.10 -22.73 -7.38
CA GLY A 396 -0.79 -22.08 -6.12
C GLY A 396 -2.03 -21.43 -5.50
N ASN A 397 -1.99 -21.25 -4.18
CA ASN A 397 -3.04 -20.60 -3.41
C ASN A 397 -2.76 -19.09 -3.32
N HIS A 398 -3.74 -18.27 -3.69
CA HIS A 398 -3.66 -16.82 -3.60
C HIS A 398 -4.67 -16.22 -2.62
N SER A 399 -5.00 -16.97 -1.57
CA SER A 399 -6.02 -16.66 -0.56
C SER A 399 -7.47 -16.76 -1.06
N VAL A 400 -8.43 -16.64 -0.14
CA VAL A 400 -9.86 -16.60 -0.47
C VAL A 400 -10.23 -15.20 -0.96
N THR A 401 -10.00 -14.20 -0.12
CA THR A 401 -10.54 -12.85 -0.33
C THR A 401 -9.54 -11.85 -0.90
N HIS A 402 -8.28 -12.26 -1.03
CA HIS A 402 -7.18 -11.38 -1.44
C HIS A 402 -7.15 -10.08 -0.60
N PRO A 403 -6.90 -10.17 0.72
CA PRO A 403 -6.88 -9.01 1.62
C PRO A 403 -5.95 -7.91 1.09
N SER A 404 -6.53 -6.78 0.68
CA SER A 404 -5.77 -5.66 0.14
C SER A 404 -4.78 -5.06 1.14
N ALA A 405 -5.06 -5.22 2.44
CA ALA A 405 -4.17 -4.82 3.53
C ALA A 405 -3.10 -5.88 3.89
N GLY A 406 -3.04 -7.00 3.16
CA GLY A 406 -2.08 -8.07 3.39
C GLY A 406 -2.56 -9.13 4.37
N MET A 407 -1.89 -10.29 4.38
CA MET A 407 -2.15 -11.34 5.37
C MET A 407 -1.92 -10.87 6.82
N PRO A 408 -0.85 -10.10 7.15
CA PRO A 408 -0.63 -9.63 8.53
C PRO A 408 -1.75 -8.74 9.08
N SER A 409 -2.63 -8.21 8.22
CA SER A 409 -3.81 -7.44 8.65
C SER A 409 -4.92 -8.31 9.28
N LEU A 410 -4.77 -9.64 9.21
CA LEU A 410 -5.73 -10.61 9.72
C LEU A 410 -5.22 -11.23 11.03
N SER A 411 -6.13 -11.63 11.91
CA SER A 411 -5.78 -12.52 13.04
C SER A 411 -5.20 -13.84 12.52
N LEU A 412 -4.43 -14.55 13.33
CA LEU A 412 -3.84 -15.84 12.95
C LEU A 412 -4.88 -16.80 12.36
N ASP A 413 -6.00 -17.02 13.05
CA ASP A 413 -7.09 -17.88 12.55
C ASP A 413 -7.63 -17.43 11.18
N LYS A 414 -7.71 -16.11 10.94
CA LYS A 414 -8.18 -15.59 9.65
C LYS A 414 -7.11 -15.73 8.57
N GLN A 415 -5.84 -15.57 8.90
CA GLN A 415 -4.74 -15.87 7.96
C GLN A 415 -4.77 -17.35 7.59
N GLU A 416 -4.99 -18.25 8.57
CA GLU A 416 -5.12 -19.67 8.32
C GLU A 416 -6.33 -19.97 7.43
N ASN A 417 -7.51 -19.41 7.73
CA ASN A 417 -8.72 -19.62 6.93
C ASN A 417 -8.58 -19.14 5.49
N GLU A 418 -7.95 -17.99 5.26
CA GLU A 418 -7.64 -17.51 3.90
C GLU A 418 -6.85 -18.54 3.08
N VAL A 419 -6.06 -19.38 3.74
CA VAL A 419 -5.29 -20.45 3.09
C VAL A 419 -6.11 -21.73 3.01
N THR A 420 -6.66 -22.20 4.14
CA THR A 420 -7.28 -23.51 4.28
C THR A 420 -8.63 -23.62 3.59
N GLU A 421 -9.43 -22.54 3.54
CA GLU A 421 -10.73 -22.55 2.85
C GLU A 421 -10.55 -22.65 1.33
N ASN A 422 -9.65 -21.85 0.75
CA ASN A 422 -9.32 -21.97 -0.68
C ASN A 422 -8.70 -23.34 -0.99
N HIS A 423 -7.82 -23.86 -0.11
CA HIS A 423 -7.30 -25.22 -0.24
C HIS A 423 -8.42 -26.25 -0.28
N ALA A 424 -9.35 -26.20 0.67
CA ALA A 424 -10.46 -27.13 0.75
C ALA A 424 -11.34 -27.06 -0.50
N TYR A 425 -11.66 -25.85 -0.97
CA TYR A 425 -12.42 -25.66 -2.21
C TYR A 425 -11.72 -26.30 -3.41
N ILE A 426 -10.43 -26.03 -3.60
CA ILE A 426 -9.66 -26.60 -4.72
C ILE A 426 -9.56 -28.12 -4.61
N LYS A 427 -9.31 -28.65 -3.41
CA LYS A 427 -9.22 -30.08 -3.16
C LYS A 427 -10.53 -30.80 -3.47
N GLU A 428 -11.65 -30.24 -3.02
CA GLU A 428 -12.99 -30.81 -3.24
C GLU A 428 -13.39 -30.81 -4.72
N ASN A 429 -13.14 -29.70 -5.43
CA ASN A 429 -13.66 -29.50 -6.78
C ASN A 429 -12.71 -29.99 -7.88
N PHE A 430 -11.40 -30.06 -7.61
CA PHE A 430 -10.37 -30.40 -8.59
C PHE A 430 -9.46 -31.55 -8.16
N GLY A 431 -9.58 -32.05 -6.93
CA GLY A 431 -8.75 -33.15 -6.43
C GLY A 431 -7.28 -32.78 -6.20
N TYR A 432 -6.96 -31.48 -6.16
CA TYR A 432 -5.59 -30.96 -6.14
C TYR A 432 -5.20 -30.43 -4.76
N ASP A 433 -4.07 -30.89 -4.22
CA ASP A 433 -3.49 -30.35 -2.97
C ASP A 433 -2.56 -29.17 -3.26
N MET A 434 -3.01 -27.95 -2.97
CA MET A 434 -2.16 -26.77 -3.12
C MET A 434 -1.07 -26.74 -2.04
N TYR A 435 0.16 -26.41 -2.42
CA TYR A 435 1.31 -26.35 -1.52
C TYR A 435 2.15 -25.07 -1.62
N LEU A 436 1.86 -24.24 -2.62
CA LEU A 436 2.48 -22.93 -2.80
C LEU A 436 1.50 -21.84 -2.43
N PHE A 437 1.97 -20.80 -1.74
CA PHE A 437 1.14 -19.65 -1.37
C PHE A 437 1.79 -18.35 -1.82
N ARG A 438 1.01 -17.44 -2.38
CA ARG A 438 1.46 -16.07 -2.65
C ARG A 438 0.66 -15.07 -1.86
N TYR A 439 1.37 -14.24 -1.11
CA TYR A 439 0.78 -13.20 -0.29
C TYR A 439 0.04 -12.17 -1.16
N PRO A 440 -1.26 -11.95 -0.90
CA PRO A 440 -2.00 -10.81 -1.43
C PRO A 440 -1.21 -9.52 -1.22
N THR A 441 -1.11 -8.73 -2.30
CA THR A 441 -0.37 -7.46 -2.36
C THR A 441 1.12 -7.52 -1.96
N GLY A 442 1.71 -8.71 -1.80
CA GLY A 442 3.08 -8.89 -1.35
C GLY A 442 3.32 -8.50 0.11
N ARG A 443 2.27 -8.37 0.93
CA ARG A 443 2.40 -7.89 2.30
C ARG A 443 2.51 -9.03 3.30
N PHE A 444 3.57 -9.05 4.10
CA PHE A 444 3.91 -10.16 5.00
C PHE A 444 4.56 -9.68 6.30
N SER A 445 4.61 -10.54 7.31
CA SER A 445 5.33 -10.38 8.58
C SER A 445 6.05 -11.68 8.94
N GLU A 446 7.03 -11.64 9.85
CA GLU A 446 7.70 -12.85 10.33
C GLU A 446 6.69 -13.85 10.92
N GLN A 447 5.70 -13.35 11.67
CA GLN A 447 4.59 -14.11 12.20
C GLN A 447 3.75 -14.76 11.10
N SER A 448 3.38 -14.02 10.05
CA SER A 448 2.57 -14.58 8.96
C SER A 448 3.33 -15.63 8.14
N LEU A 449 4.65 -15.47 7.97
CA LEU A 449 5.50 -16.46 7.30
C LEU A 449 5.57 -17.76 8.11
N ALA A 450 5.71 -17.64 9.44
CA ALA A 450 5.68 -18.79 10.33
C ALA A 450 4.32 -19.50 10.34
N LEU A 451 3.22 -18.74 10.28
CA LEU A 451 1.87 -19.31 10.17
C LEU A 451 1.70 -20.10 8.87
N LEU A 452 2.09 -19.54 7.72
CA LEU A 452 2.00 -20.23 6.43
C LEU A 452 2.91 -21.47 6.39
N ASN A 453 4.09 -21.41 7.00
CA ASN A 453 4.92 -22.60 7.20
C ASN A 453 4.16 -23.68 7.98
N ASN A 454 3.51 -23.33 9.09
CA ASN A 454 2.75 -24.28 9.92
C ASN A 454 1.51 -24.83 9.21
N CYS A 455 0.92 -24.07 8.28
CA CYS A 455 -0.11 -24.55 7.36
C CYS A 455 0.41 -25.54 6.30
N ASN A 456 1.70 -25.92 6.35
CA ASN A 456 2.37 -26.79 5.36
C ASN A 456 2.41 -26.19 3.95
N TYR A 457 2.60 -24.87 3.85
CA TYR A 457 2.83 -24.19 2.59
C TYR A 457 4.27 -23.76 2.42
N LYS A 458 4.68 -23.58 1.16
CA LYS A 458 5.86 -22.82 0.76
C LYS A 458 5.40 -21.46 0.23
N SER A 459 5.89 -20.39 0.83
CA SER A 459 5.53 -19.03 0.43
C SER A 459 6.39 -18.56 -0.75
N ILE A 460 5.78 -17.97 -1.79
CA ILE A 460 6.47 -17.56 -3.02
C ILE A 460 6.21 -16.08 -3.32
N PHE A 461 7.25 -15.26 -3.17
CA PHE A 461 7.28 -13.87 -3.60
C PHE A 461 7.83 -13.76 -5.03
N TRP A 462 8.55 -12.68 -5.34
CA TRP A 462 9.11 -12.44 -6.65
C TRP A 462 10.40 -11.63 -6.59
N SER A 463 11.24 -11.85 -7.59
CA SER A 463 12.46 -11.08 -7.86
C SER A 463 12.38 -10.32 -9.21
N PHE A 464 11.21 -10.36 -9.86
CA PHE A 464 10.82 -9.46 -10.93
C PHE A 464 9.30 -9.20 -10.89
N ALA A 465 8.92 -7.93 -11.05
CA ALA A 465 7.55 -7.51 -11.31
C ALA A 465 7.55 -6.17 -12.06
N TYR A 466 6.42 -5.85 -12.70
CA TYR A 466 6.17 -4.54 -13.29
C TYR A 466 4.67 -4.23 -13.28
N LEU A 467 4.28 -3.00 -13.60
CA LEU A 467 2.87 -2.61 -13.66
C LEU A 467 2.24 -3.18 -14.94
N ASP A 468 1.63 -4.36 -14.81
CA ASP A 468 0.96 -5.11 -15.88
C ASP A 468 -0.54 -5.35 -15.59
N TYR A 469 -0.97 -5.16 -14.34
CA TYR A 469 -2.35 -5.41 -13.88
C TYR A 469 -3.34 -4.25 -14.14
N ASP A 470 -2.89 -3.05 -14.55
CA ASP A 470 -3.81 -1.97 -14.92
C ASP A 470 -4.34 -2.19 -16.34
N VAL A 471 -5.49 -2.86 -16.46
CA VAL A 471 -6.15 -3.19 -17.73
C VAL A 471 -6.45 -1.97 -18.62
N ASN A 472 -6.53 -0.76 -18.05
CA ASN A 472 -6.79 0.47 -18.80
C ASN A 472 -5.51 1.17 -19.26
N ASN A 473 -4.35 0.73 -18.78
CA ASN A 473 -3.05 1.35 -19.05
C ASN A 473 -1.98 0.27 -19.28
N GLN A 474 -2.28 -0.64 -20.20
CA GLN A 474 -1.39 -1.75 -20.53
C GLN A 474 -0.06 -1.24 -21.13
N PRO A 475 1.09 -1.76 -20.66
CA PRO A 475 2.39 -1.32 -21.13
C PRO A 475 2.65 -1.78 -22.57
N ASP A 476 3.52 -1.08 -23.30
CA ASP A 476 3.87 -1.44 -24.68
C ASP A 476 4.62 -2.80 -24.75
N HIS A 477 4.33 -3.59 -25.80
CA HIS A 477 4.89 -4.93 -26.00
C HIS A 477 6.43 -4.93 -26.05
N ALA A 478 7.03 -4.10 -26.90
CA ALA A 478 8.48 -4.07 -27.09
C ALA A 478 9.21 -3.60 -25.82
N SER A 479 8.64 -2.61 -25.15
CA SER A 479 9.15 -2.08 -23.88
C SER A 479 9.06 -3.10 -22.75
N SER A 480 7.96 -3.86 -22.68
CA SER A 480 7.74 -4.90 -21.67
C SER A 480 8.69 -6.09 -21.88
N LEU A 481 8.79 -6.59 -23.12
CA LEU A 481 9.73 -7.66 -23.46
C LEU A 481 11.18 -7.26 -23.14
N GLN A 482 11.58 -6.03 -23.46
CA GLN A 482 12.92 -5.56 -23.15
C GLN A 482 13.15 -5.46 -21.64
N LYS A 483 12.17 -4.93 -20.89
CA LYS A 483 12.24 -4.85 -19.42
C LYS A 483 12.37 -6.22 -18.77
N MET A 484 11.61 -7.21 -19.24
CA MET A 484 11.72 -8.60 -18.78
C MET A 484 13.11 -9.15 -19.07
N LYS A 485 13.65 -8.98 -20.29
CA LYS A 485 15.00 -9.43 -20.64
C LYS A 485 16.10 -8.78 -19.80
N ASP A 486 15.99 -7.47 -19.56
CA ASP A 486 16.97 -6.71 -18.78
C ASP A 486 17.02 -7.14 -17.31
N LYS A 487 16.01 -7.87 -16.84
CA LYS A 487 15.89 -8.39 -15.48
C LYS A 487 16.07 -9.90 -15.41
N LEU A 488 16.64 -10.55 -16.43
CA LEU A 488 17.09 -11.94 -16.30
C LEU A 488 18.24 -12.03 -15.29
N HIS A 489 18.13 -12.99 -14.38
CA HIS A 489 19.15 -13.33 -13.37
C HIS A 489 18.95 -14.78 -12.90
N PRO A 490 19.97 -15.45 -12.33
CA PRO A 490 19.85 -16.78 -11.75
C PRO A 490 18.75 -16.84 -10.67
N GLY A 491 17.91 -17.88 -10.73
CA GLY A 491 16.82 -18.09 -9.78
C GLY A 491 15.65 -17.11 -9.88
N ALA A 492 15.53 -16.36 -10.99
CA ALA A 492 14.53 -15.30 -11.05
C ALA A 492 13.09 -15.82 -10.97
N ILE A 493 12.26 -15.18 -10.14
CA ILE A 493 10.84 -15.45 -10.00
C ILE A 493 10.06 -14.27 -10.60
N TYR A 494 9.38 -14.52 -11.71
CA TYR A 494 8.61 -13.52 -12.45
C TYR A 494 7.17 -13.53 -11.97
N LEU A 495 6.74 -12.45 -11.32
CA LEU A 495 5.33 -12.16 -11.07
C LEU A 495 4.75 -11.42 -12.27
N LEU A 496 3.72 -12.04 -12.87
CA LEU A 496 2.95 -11.52 -13.99
C LEU A 496 1.46 -11.67 -13.69
N HIS A 497 0.62 -10.96 -14.42
CA HIS A 497 -0.84 -11.01 -14.30
C HIS A 497 -1.48 -11.50 -15.59
N ALA A 498 -2.48 -12.37 -15.48
CA ALA A 498 -3.22 -12.89 -16.63
C ALA A 498 -4.43 -12.03 -17.03
N GLU A 499 -4.68 -10.90 -16.36
CA GLU A 499 -5.53 -9.85 -16.91
C GLU A 499 -4.82 -8.98 -17.98
N SER A 500 -3.51 -9.14 -18.16
CA SER A 500 -2.70 -8.31 -19.06
C SER A 500 -2.66 -8.83 -20.50
N GLU A 501 -3.27 -8.09 -21.42
CA GLU A 501 -3.13 -8.32 -22.87
C GLU A 501 -1.66 -8.27 -23.32
N THR A 502 -0.87 -7.38 -22.70
CA THR A 502 0.56 -7.27 -23.00
C THR A 502 1.30 -8.53 -22.58
N ASN A 503 1.07 -9.07 -21.38
CA ASN A 503 1.71 -10.32 -20.95
C ASN A 503 1.40 -11.47 -21.90
N ALA A 504 0.13 -11.63 -22.28
CA ALA A 504 -0.27 -12.68 -23.21
C ALA A 504 0.43 -12.55 -24.57
N ALA A 505 0.63 -11.32 -25.06
CA ALA A 505 1.30 -11.06 -26.33
C ALA A 505 2.83 -11.20 -26.28
N VAL A 506 3.49 -10.89 -25.16
CA VAL A 506 4.97 -10.96 -25.04
C VAL A 506 5.47 -12.35 -24.65
N LEU A 507 4.63 -13.20 -24.06
CA LEU A 507 5.08 -14.41 -23.38
C LEU A 507 5.90 -15.34 -24.27
N GLY A 508 5.45 -15.57 -25.52
CA GLY A 508 6.16 -16.44 -26.45
C GLY A 508 7.56 -15.93 -26.81
N ASP A 509 7.68 -14.64 -27.07
CA ASP A 509 8.96 -13.97 -27.38
C ASP A 509 9.89 -13.94 -26.16
N PHE A 510 9.31 -13.74 -24.97
CA PHE A 510 10.07 -13.77 -23.73
C PHE A 510 10.64 -15.17 -23.46
N ILE A 511 9.85 -16.23 -23.64
CA ILE A 511 10.32 -17.62 -23.48
C ILE A 511 11.50 -17.92 -24.42
N ASP A 512 11.41 -17.48 -25.68
CA ASP A 512 12.49 -17.66 -26.65
C ASP A 512 13.74 -16.87 -26.25
N ALA A 513 13.57 -15.64 -25.73
CA ALA A 513 14.66 -14.81 -25.25
C ALA A 513 15.37 -15.41 -24.02
N VAL A 514 14.62 -15.97 -23.07
CA VAL A 514 15.15 -16.67 -21.89
C VAL A 514 16.03 -17.85 -22.32
N ARG A 515 15.55 -18.69 -23.24
CA ARG A 515 16.31 -19.81 -23.79
C ARG A 515 17.55 -19.35 -24.55
N ALA A 516 17.44 -18.30 -25.34
CA ALA A 516 18.57 -17.72 -26.07
C ALA A 516 19.65 -17.14 -25.13
N ALA A 517 19.26 -16.65 -23.95
CA ALA A 517 20.17 -16.21 -22.89
C ALA A 517 20.79 -17.39 -22.09
N GLY A 518 20.41 -18.63 -22.39
CA GLY A 518 20.94 -19.84 -21.77
C GLY A 518 20.29 -20.21 -20.44
N TYR A 519 19.06 -19.72 -20.20
CA TYR A 519 18.25 -20.09 -19.04
C TYR A 519 17.24 -21.20 -19.36
N GLY A 520 16.94 -22.03 -18.37
CA GLY A 520 15.84 -22.98 -18.33
C GLY A 520 14.59 -22.43 -17.63
N PHE A 521 13.55 -23.26 -17.59
CA PHE A 521 12.32 -22.99 -16.84
C PHE A 521 12.10 -24.11 -15.83
N LYS A 522 11.68 -23.74 -14.62
CA LYS A 522 11.47 -24.69 -13.52
C LYS A 522 10.23 -24.29 -12.69
N ASN A 523 9.59 -25.29 -12.08
CA ASN A 523 8.57 -25.10 -11.05
C ASN A 523 9.18 -25.32 -9.64
N PHE A 524 8.47 -24.89 -8.59
CA PHE A 524 8.96 -24.90 -7.19
C PHE A 524 8.89 -26.22 -6.43
#